data_AF-A0A3R9QHZ9-F1
#
_entry.id   AF-A0A3R9QHZ9-F1
#
_cell.length_a   1.000
_cell.length_b   1.000
_cell.length_c   1.000
_cell.angle_alpha   90.00
_cell.angle_beta   90.00
_cell.angle_gamma   90.00
#
_symmetry.space_group_name_H-M   'P 1'
#
loop_
_entity.id
_entity.type
_entity.pdbx_description
1 polymer ?
#
loop_
_entity_poly.entity_id
_entity_poly.type
_entity_poly.pdbx_seq_one_letter_code
_entity_poly.pdbx_strand_id
1 'polypeptide(L)'
;MTTRKATAKATTTAHYNKGGTLRRWLVFCCGGVSGLAVLAVQAIRRMRGGAQSQLMLGADGKLWVVKFQNNPQHLRVLANELIATRLAAAVGLTVPQSDVVEVTEWLVANSPGMHVELPRGQREQYSAGLQFGSQFVGGLMPGQVVDYLPEQQLDEVRNLAEFAGILCIDKWAGNCNGRQAVFERRSRERKYRVTFIDQGFCFNAGEWTFPDSPLRGVYQRNRVYAGVTGWESFEPWLSRVEEMRADTLWGIAEVVPPEWYGGDTVVIERLMEQMLMRRSRVRELIGWFRDSNREPFPMWEKKVSAVVPRQFAELSVAGKFVM
;
A
#
# COMPACT_ATOMS: atom_id res chain seq x y z
N MET A 1 -7.29 38.99 -45.03
CA MET A 1 -6.21 37.98 -45.05
C MET A 1 -6.61 36.85 -44.12
N THR A 2 -7.08 35.76 -44.71
CA THR A 2 -7.71 34.61 -44.06
C THR A 2 -6.64 33.54 -43.82
N THR A 3 -6.30 33.25 -42.57
CA THR A 3 -5.34 32.20 -42.21
C THR A 3 -6.03 30.84 -42.16
N ARG A 4 -5.64 29.98 -43.11
CA ARG A 4 -6.10 28.60 -43.29
C ARG A 4 -5.56 27.70 -42.16
N LYS A 5 -6.44 26.92 -41.52
CA LYS A 5 -6.08 25.76 -40.70
C LYS A 5 -5.58 24.64 -41.61
N ALA A 6 -4.38 24.13 -41.36
CA ALA A 6 -3.84 22.94 -42.00
C ALA A 6 -4.28 21.69 -41.20
N THR A 7 -5.13 20.87 -41.80
CA THR A 7 -5.43 19.50 -41.33
C THR A 7 -4.47 18.52 -42.00
N ALA A 8 -3.56 17.92 -41.23
CA ALA A 8 -2.74 16.81 -41.70
C ALA A 8 -3.54 15.50 -41.58
N LYS A 9 -3.78 14.83 -42.71
CA LYS A 9 -4.28 13.46 -42.78
C LYS A 9 -3.13 12.50 -42.51
N ALA A 10 -3.26 11.62 -41.51
CA ALA A 10 -2.36 10.49 -41.31
C ALA A 10 -2.90 9.26 -42.04
N THR A 11 -2.09 8.70 -42.94
CA THR A 11 -2.36 7.48 -43.70
C THR A 11 -1.88 6.29 -42.90
N THR A 12 -2.75 5.32 -42.61
CA THR A 12 -2.40 4.07 -41.93
C THR A 12 -2.14 2.98 -42.97
N THR A 13 -0.90 2.53 -43.10
CA THR A 13 -0.55 1.35 -43.90
C THR A 13 -0.45 0.15 -42.96
N ALA A 14 -1.40 -0.78 -43.05
CA ALA A 14 -1.40 -2.01 -42.27
C ALA A 14 -0.66 -3.11 -43.04
N HIS A 15 0.49 -3.56 -42.53
CA HIS A 15 1.09 -4.83 -42.94
C HIS A 15 0.58 -5.95 -42.03
N TYR A 16 -0.10 -6.92 -42.63
CA TYR A 16 -0.67 -8.08 -41.97
C TYR A 16 0.39 -9.18 -41.87
N ASN A 17 0.74 -9.62 -40.66
CA ASN A 17 1.44 -10.88 -40.46
C ASN A 17 0.69 -11.72 -39.42
N LYS A 18 0.42 -12.98 -39.80
CA LYS A 18 -0.41 -13.94 -39.08
C LYS A 18 0.31 -14.47 -37.83
N GLY A 19 -0.39 -14.51 -36.70
CA GLY A 19 0.02 -15.21 -35.48
C GLY A 19 0.67 -14.33 -34.43
N GLY A 20 -0.16 -13.70 -33.59
CA GLY A 20 0.30 -12.92 -32.45
C GLY A 20 -0.87 -12.27 -31.73
N THR A 21 -1.01 -12.56 -30.44
CA THR A 21 -1.97 -11.99 -29.50
C THR A 21 -2.07 -10.49 -29.68
N LEU A 22 -3.31 -9.95 -29.79
CA LEU A 22 -3.58 -8.53 -29.93
C LEU A 22 -2.95 -7.73 -28.76
N ARG A 23 -1.73 -7.23 -28.92
CA ARG A 23 -1.17 -6.18 -28.06
C ARG A 23 -1.52 -4.84 -28.70
N ARG A 24 -2.71 -4.32 -28.36
CA ARG A 24 -3.11 -2.96 -28.71
C ARG A 24 -2.68 -2.03 -27.58
N TRP A 25 -1.41 -1.63 -27.58
CA TRP A 25 -1.00 -0.47 -26.82
C TRP A 25 -1.39 0.76 -27.64
N LEU A 26 -2.41 1.49 -27.19
CA LEU A 26 -2.53 2.88 -27.57
C LEU A 26 -1.30 3.59 -27.00
N VAL A 27 -0.38 4.00 -27.86
CA VAL A 27 0.49 5.14 -27.55
C VAL A 27 -0.47 6.33 -27.40
N PHE A 28 -0.83 6.63 -26.15
CA PHE A 28 -1.66 7.78 -25.85
C PHE A 28 -0.78 9.04 -25.90
N CYS A 29 -0.88 9.77 -27.02
CA CYS A 29 -0.80 11.21 -26.97
C CYS A 29 -2.20 11.75 -26.63
N CYS A 30 -2.28 12.56 -25.56
CA CYS A 30 -3.41 13.40 -25.10
C CYS A 30 -4.60 12.75 -24.40
N GLY A 31 -4.94 13.33 -23.23
CA GLY A 31 -6.33 13.69 -22.87
C GLY A 31 -7.23 12.55 -22.38
N GLY A 32 -7.20 12.29 -21.08
CA GLY A 32 -8.15 11.38 -20.43
C GLY A 32 -7.82 11.11 -18.96
N VAL A 33 -7.98 12.15 -18.11
CA VAL A 33 -7.89 12.11 -16.64
C VAL A 33 -6.60 11.45 -16.09
N SER A 34 -5.44 11.98 -16.47
CA SER A 34 -4.32 11.99 -15.53
C SER A 34 -4.72 12.97 -14.42
N GLY A 35 -4.87 12.52 -13.18
CA GLY A 35 -4.80 13.46 -12.08
C GLY A 35 -3.46 14.18 -12.22
N LEU A 36 -3.48 15.48 -12.47
CA LEU A 36 -2.26 16.30 -12.44
C LEU A 36 -1.57 16.02 -11.11
N ALA A 37 -0.25 15.82 -11.14
CA ALA A 37 0.53 15.66 -9.93
C ALA A 37 0.19 16.77 -8.94
N VAL A 38 0.09 16.42 -7.65
CA VAL A 38 -0.23 17.41 -6.63
C VAL A 38 0.97 18.32 -6.45
N LEU A 39 0.83 19.61 -6.77
CA LEU A 39 1.90 20.58 -6.57
C LEU A 39 2.14 20.79 -5.07
N ALA A 40 3.35 20.52 -4.58
CA ALA A 40 3.76 20.92 -3.24
C ALA A 40 3.98 22.44 -3.19
N VAL A 41 3.36 23.11 -2.21
CA VAL A 41 3.44 24.57 -2.05
C VAL A 41 4.23 25.01 -0.81
N GLN A 42 4.42 24.10 0.16
CA GLN A 42 5.17 24.42 1.38
C GLN A 42 5.80 23.16 1.98
N ALA A 43 7.10 23.23 2.32
CA ALA A 43 7.74 22.25 3.18
C ALA A 43 7.50 22.62 4.66
N ILE A 44 7.00 21.67 5.45
CA ILE A 44 6.63 21.91 6.86
C ILE A 44 7.73 21.40 7.78
N ARG A 45 8.11 20.13 7.64
CA ARG A 45 9.16 19.52 8.47
C ARG A 45 9.66 18.20 7.89
N ARG A 46 10.86 17.81 8.29
CA ARG A 46 11.41 16.46 8.06
C ARG A 46 10.66 15.43 8.89
N MET A 47 10.42 14.27 8.29
CA MET A 47 9.83 13.10 8.93
C MET A 47 10.93 12.16 9.44
N ARG A 48 10.60 11.39 10.48
CA ARG A 48 11.47 10.32 10.97
C ARG A 48 11.47 9.15 9.98
N GLY A 49 12.57 8.40 9.95
CA GLY A 49 12.70 7.17 9.17
C GLY A 49 13.77 7.22 8.09
N GLY A 50 14.14 6.04 7.60
CA GLY A 50 15.27 5.87 6.68
C GLY A 50 15.10 6.53 5.32
N ALA A 51 13.87 6.70 4.83
CA ALA A 51 13.60 7.37 3.55
C ALA A 51 13.81 8.89 3.60
N GLN A 52 13.99 9.47 4.80
CA GLN A 52 14.18 10.91 5.01
C GLN A 52 13.10 11.76 4.34
N SER A 53 11.83 11.40 4.52
CA SER A 53 10.70 12.10 3.90
C SER A 53 10.49 13.51 4.45
N GLN A 54 9.75 14.34 3.71
CA GLN A 54 9.28 15.65 4.18
C GLN A 54 7.76 15.65 4.32
N LEU A 55 7.23 16.31 5.36
CA LEU A 55 5.82 16.67 5.42
C LEU A 55 5.64 17.97 4.64
N MET A 56 4.74 17.96 3.66
CA MET A 56 4.49 19.09 2.77
C MET A 56 3.00 19.41 2.67
N LEU A 57 2.67 20.67 2.46
CA LEU A 57 1.33 21.11 2.08
C LEU A 57 1.22 21.07 0.55
N GLY A 58 0.20 20.40 0.03
CA GLY A 58 -0.16 20.42 -1.38
C GLY A 58 -1.03 21.63 -1.71
N ALA A 59 -1.04 22.05 -2.98
CA ALA A 59 -1.94 23.08 -3.51
C ALA A 59 -3.43 22.69 -3.36
N ASP A 60 -3.71 21.41 -3.18
CA ASP A 60 -5.02 20.85 -2.85
C ASP A 60 -5.45 21.05 -1.39
N GLY A 61 -4.62 21.71 -0.58
CA GLY A 61 -4.86 21.97 0.84
C GLY A 61 -4.66 20.76 1.75
N LYS A 62 -4.11 19.65 1.24
CA LYS A 62 -3.84 18.44 2.03
C LYS A 62 -2.38 18.36 2.44
N LEU A 63 -2.14 17.63 3.53
CA LEU A 63 -0.79 17.28 3.99
C LEU A 63 -0.32 15.97 3.37
N TRP A 64 0.93 15.97 2.90
CA TRP A 64 1.56 14.85 2.21
C TRP A 64 2.91 14.52 2.84
N VAL A 65 3.13 13.25 3.15
CA VAL A 65 4.45 12.69 3.45
C VAL A 65 5.11 12.37 2.12
N VAL A 66 6.10 13.16 1.74
CA VAL A 66 6.77 13.13 0.44
C VAL A 66 8.10 12.40 0.54
N LYS A 67 8.25 11.31 -0.23
CA LYS A 67 9.51 10.56 -0.40
C LYS A 67 10.17 10.95 -1.71
N PHE A 68 11.44 11.33 -1.63
CA PHE A 68 12.18 11.90 -2.75
C PHE A 68 12.90 10.86 -3.60
N GLN A 69 13.15 11.18 -4.87
CA GLN A 69 13.87 10.32 -5.81
C GLN A 69 15.29 9.98 -5.31
N ASN A 70 16.01 10.97 -4.76
CA ASN A 70 17.34 10.78 -4.17
C ASN A 70 17.31 10.37 -2.68
N ASN A 71 16.24 9.73 -2.23
CA ASN A 71 16.21 9.11 -0.91
C ASN A 71 17.34 8.06 -0.77
N PRO A 72 17.87 7.81 0.44
CA PRO A 72 19.04 6.96 0.64
C PRO A 72 18.74 5.45 0.58
N GLN A 73 17.49 5.04 0.36
CA GLN A 73 17.11 3.61 0.33
C GLN A 73 17.27 3.05 -1.09
N HIS A 74 16.46 3.55 -2.03
CA HIS A 74 16.53 3.24 -3.46
C HIS A 74 15.49 4.07 -4.23
N LEU A 75 15.70 4.36 -5.52
CA LEU A 75 14.73 5.08 -6.36
C LEU A 75 13.39 4.33 -6.51
N ARG A 76 13.46 3.03 -6.83
CA ARG A 76 12.27 2.14 -6.96
C ARG A 76 11.37 2.10 -5.73
N VAL A 77 11.84 2.50 -4.54
CA VAL A 77 10.99 2.60 -3.35
C VAL A 77 9.76 3.48 -3.60
N LEU A 78 9.87 4.52 -4.44
CA LEU A 78 8.73 5.37 -4.78
C LEU A 78 7.64 4.60 -5.54
N ALA A 79 8.04 3.79 -6.53
CA ALA A 79 7.14 2.91 -7.27
C ALA A 79 6.52 1.85 -6.34
N ASN A 80 7.34 1.26 -5.46
CA ASN A 80 6.89 0.26 -4.50
C ASN A 80 5.79 0.81 -3.59
N GLU A 81 6.01 2.00 -3.03
CA GLU A 81 5.04 2.70 -2.20
C GLU A 81 3.71 2.93 -2.90
N LEU A 82 3.75 3.45 -4.13
CA LEU A 82 2.54 3.74 -4.90
C LEU A 82 1.77 2.47 -5.26
N ILE A 83 2.46 1.49 -5.85
CA ILE A 83 1.84 0.24 -6.31
C ILE A 83 1.27 -0.52 -5.13
N ALA A 84 2.05 -0.81 -4.10
CA ALA A 84 1.59 -1.65 -2.99
C ALA A 84 0.51 -0.97 -2.15
N THR A 85 0.55 0.37 -1.99
CA THR A 85 -0.54 1.11 -1.34
C THR A 85 -1.83 1.01 -2.16
N ARG A 86 -1.77 1.17 -3.48
CA ARG A 86 -2.95 1.04 -4.34
C ARG A 86 -3.49 -0.39 -4.41
N LEU A 87 -2.63 -1.41 -4.34
CA LEU A 87 -3.06 -2.80 -4.20
C LEU A 87 -3.81 -3.04 -2.88
N ALA A 88 -3.28 -2.54 -1.77
CA ALA A 88 -3.97 -2.60 -0.48
C ALA A 88 -5.32 -1.88 -0.51
N ALA A 89 -5.39 -0.71 -1.13
CA ALA A 89 -6.65 0.01 -1.33
C ALA A 89 -7.64 -0.77 -2.20
N ALA A 90 -7.17 -1.39 -3.30
CA ALA A 90 -8.00 -2.18 -4.22
C ALA A 90 -8.64 -3.41 -3.55
N VAL A 91 -7.98 -4.00 -2.54
CA VAL A 91 -8.57 -5.07 -1.74
C VAL A 91 -9.40 -4.56 -0.56
N GLY A 92 -9.50 -3.24 -0.37
CA GLY A 92 -10.34 -2.60 0.65
C GLY A 92 -9.71 -2.50 2.04
N LEU A 93 -8.39 -2.35 2.12
CA LEU A 93 -7.68 -2.07 3.37
C LEU A 93 -7.62 -0.57 3.68
N THR A 94 -7.50 -0.23 4.96
CA THR A 94 -7.27 1.14 5.42
C THR A 94 -5.81 1.52 5.20
N VAL A 95 -5.56 2.24 4.11
CA VAL A 95 -4.26 2.81 3.72
C VAL A 95 -4.44 4.29 3.37
N PRO A 96 -3.38 5.12 3.47
CA PRO A 96 -3.51 6.52 3.09
C PRO A 96 -3.73 6.65 1.59
N GLN A 97 -4.43 7.71 1.18
CA GLN A 97 -4.44 8.09 -0.23
C GLN A 97 -2.98 8.35 -0.68
N SER A 98 -2.57 7.77 -1.79
CA SER A 98 -1.24 7.98 -2.35
C SER A 98 -1.30 8.48 -3.79
N ASP A 99 -0.42 9.42 -4.09
CA ASP A 99 -0.35 10.06 -5.40
C ASP A 99 1.06 10.57 -5.71
N VAL A 100 1.23 11.08 -6.93
CA VAL A 100 2.43 11.78 -7.35
C VAL A 100 2.37 13.23 -6.86
N VAL A 101 3.45 13.68 -6.21
CA VAL A 101 3.61 15.07 -5.72
C VAL A 101 4.73 15.73 -6.50
N GLU A 102 4.43 16.84 -7.17
CA GLU A 102 5.44 17.65 -7.85
C GLU A 102 6.09 18.62 -6.86
N VAL A 103 7.42 18.55 -6.74
CA VAL A 103 8.21 19.46 -5.90
C VAL A 103 9.10 20.31 -6.81
N THR A 104 8.91 21.62 -6.81
CA THR A 104 9.64 22.53 -7.69
C THR A 104 11.05 22.81 -7.19
N GLU A 105 11.96 23.15 -8.10
CA GLU A 105 13.31 23.61 -7.76
C GLU A 105 13.28 24.80 -6.80
N TRP A 106 12.34 25.73 -7.01
CA TRP A 106 12.15 26.88 -6.14
C TRP A 106 11.84 26.45 -4.70
N LEU A 107 10.92 25.49 -4.52
CA LEU A 107 10.55 25.03 -3.18
C LEU A 107 11.72 24.34 -2.48
N VAL A 108 12.50 23.53 -3.21
CA VAL A 108 13.72 22.90 -2.69
C VAL A 108 14.74 23.96 -2.26
N ALA A 109 15.02 24.95 -3.12
CA ALA A 109 16.04 25.95 -2.88
C ALA A 109 15.69 26.95 -1.77
N ASN A 110 14.39 27.23 -1.56
CA ASN A 110 13.93 28.29 -0.67
C ASN A 110 13.26 27.78 0.62
N SER A 111 13.26 26.46 0.87
CA SER A 111 12.73 25.90 2.11
C SER A 111 13.86 25.39 3.03
N PRO A 112 13.77 25.61 4.35
CA PRO A 112 14.77 25.11 5.28
C PRO A 112 14.73 23.58 5.37
N GLY A 113 15.89 22.95 5.60
CA GLY A 113 15.97 21.51 5.85
C GLY A 113 15.78 20.61 4.61
N MET A 114 15.84 21.18 3.40
CA MET A 114 15.69 20.48 2.13
C MET A 114 16.96 19.75 1.69
N HIS A 115 17.46 18.84 2.54
CA HIS A 115 18.60 17.98 2.23
C HIS A 115 18.39 16.54 2.69
N VAL A 116 19.02 15.62 1.96
CA VAL A 116 19.27 14.23 2.34
C VAL A 116 20.59 14.17 3.09
N GLU A 117 20.62 13.45 4.20
CA GLU A 117 21.84 13.07 4.89
C GLU A 117 22.36 11.75 4.35
N LEU A 118 23.57 11.77 3.83
CA LEU A 118 24.28 10.61 3.29
C LEU A 118 25.24 10.04 4.35
N PRO A 119 25.77 8.83 4.13
CA PRO A 119 26.81 8.28 4.99
C PRO A 119 27.97 9.25 5.21
N ARG A 120 28.60 9.20 6.39
CA ARG A 120 29.73 10.07 6.77
C ARG A 120 29.36 11.56 6.91
N GLY A 121 28.08 11.88 7.09
CA GLY A 121 27.62 13.24 7.39
C GLY A 121 27.58 14.17 6.18
N GLN A 122 27.77 13.64 4.96
CA GLN A 122 27.58 14.41 3.73
C GLN A 122 26.10 14.79 3.58
N ARG A 123 25.85 15.93 2.95
CA ARG A 123 24.49 16.42 2.68
C ARG A 123 24.35 16.74 1.21
N GLU A 124 23.24 16.33 0.64
CA GLU A 124 22.85 16.62 -0.73
C GLU A 124 21.47 17.29 -0.70
N GLN A 125 21.20 18.24 -1.59
CA GLN A 125 19.85 18.80 -1.72
C GLN A 125 18.87 17.73 -2.21
N TYR A 126 17.60 17.81 -1.81
CA TYR A 126 16.58 16.95 -2.41
C TYR A 126 16.43 17.24 -3.91
N SER A 127 16.22 16.21 -4.71
CA SER A 127 15.88 16.38 -6.13
C SER A 127 14.49 17.02 -6.28
N ALA A 128 14.37 18.02 -7.14
CA ALA A 128 13.08 18.50 -7.62
C ALA A 128 12.44 17.48 -8.59
N GLY A 129 11.17 17.67 -8.95
CA GLY A 129 10.42 16.84 -9.89
C GLY A 129 9.32 16.01 -9.22
N LEU A 130 8.96 14.89 -9.84
CA LEU A 130 7.87 14.02 -9.40
C LEU A 130 8.32 13.08 -8.27
N GLN A 131 7.73 13.27 -7.10
CA GLN A 131 8.03 12.53 -5.88
C GLN A 131 6.82 11.68 -5.46
N PHE A 132 7.04 10.66 -4.63
CA PHE A 132 5.92 9.92 -4.06
C PHE A 132 5.30 10.73 -2.92
N GLY A 133 3.97 10.83 -2.90
CA GLY A 133 3.20 11.39 -1.80
C GLY A 133 2.25 10.38 -1.17
N SER A 134 2.28 10.30 0.15
CA SER A 134 1.26 9.62 0.96
C SER A 134 0.55 10.63 1.83
N GLN A 135 -0.79 10.68 1.79
CA GLN A 135 -1.55 11.63 2.58
C GLN A 135 -1.29 11.41 4.08
N PHE A 136 -0.95 12.48 4.78
CA PHE A 136 -0.62 12.42 6.20
C PHE A 136 -1.85 12.02 7.03
N VAL A 137 -1.73 10.90 7.74
CA VAL A 137 -2.76 10.38 8.65
C VAL A 137 -2.99 11.37 9.79
N GLY A 138 -4.26 11.57 10.19
CA GLY A 138 -4.68 12.63 11.11
C GLY A 138 -4.91 14.02 10.49
N GLY A 139 -4.34 14.30 9.30
CA GLY A 139 -4.56 15.55 8.56
C GLY A 139 -4.18 16.80 9.36
N LEU A 140 -4.91 17.90 9.12
CA LEU A 140 -4.70 19.20 9.77
C LEU A 140 -5.45 19.36 11.10
N MET A 141 -6.26 18.37 11.49
CA MET A 141 -7.21 18.50 12.60
C MET A 141 -6.64 17.95 13.92
N PRO A 142 -7.10 18.47 15.07
CA PRO A 142 -6.71 17.93 16.36
C PRO A 142 -7.18 16.47 16.53
N GLY A 143 -6.21 15.57 16.59
CA GLY A 143 -6.36 14.14 16.80
C GLY A 143 -5.05 13.55 17.28
N GLN A 144 -5.09 12.31 17.76
CA GLN A 144 -3.89 11.60 18.18
C GLN A 144 -3.48 10.62 17.09
N VAL A 145 -2.25 10.75 16.59
CA VAL A 145 -1.63 9.80 15.68
C VAL A 145 -0.36 9.29 16.35
N VAL A 146 -0.27 7.97 16.51
CA VAL A 146 0.88 7.29 17.11
C VAL A 146 1.35 6.16 16.21
N ASP A 147 2.64 5.90 16.19
CA ASP A 147 3.29 4.78 15.48
C ASP A 147 3.36 3.50 16.34
N TYR A 148 2.93 3.59 17.59
CA TYR A 148 3.02 2.51 18.56
C TYR A 148 1.80 2.49 19.50
N LEU A 149 1.29 1.29 19.77
CA LEU A 149 0.32 1.02 20.83
C LEU A 149 0.78 -0.14 21.73
N PRO A 150 0.58 -0.07 23.06
CA PRO A 150 0.68 -1.22 23.96
C PRO A 150 -0.27 -2.36 23.55
N GLU A 151 0.08 -3.60 23.88
CA GLU A 151 -0.70 -4.78 23.47
C GLU A 151 -2.16 -4.74 23.91
N GLN A 152 -2.43 -4.28 25.13
CA GLN A 152 -3.78 -4.16 25.66
C GLN A 152 -4.64 -3.20 24.83
N GLN A 153 -4.04 -2.18 24.22
CA GLN A 153 -4.75 -1.22 23.37
C GLN A 153 -4.90 -1.70 21.93
N LEU A 154 -4.07 -2.65 21.47
CA LEU A 154 -4.21 -3.25 20.13
C LEU A 154 -5.54 -3.99 20.01
N ASP A 155 -5.98 -4.68 21.06
CA ASP A 155 -7.26 -5.41 21.06
C ASP A 155 -8.48 -4.48 20.89
N GLU A 156 -8.31 -3.20 21.19
CA GLU A 156 -9.37 -2.20 21.08
C GLU A 156 -9.38 -1.48 19.71
N VAL A 157 -8.44 -1.78 18.82
CA VAL A 157 -8.38 -1.18 17.47
C VAL A 157 -9.60 -1.60 16.66
N ARG A 158 -10.32 -0.61 16.11
CA ARG A 158 -11.62 -0.82 15.44
C ARG A 158 -11.56 -1.80 14.27
N ASN A 159 -10.50 -1.72 13.49
CA ASN A 159 -10.26 -2.52 12.28
C ASN A 159 -9.08 -3.47 12.46
N LEU A 160 -8.88 -4.03 13.67
CA LEU A 160 -7.79 -4.95 13.97
C LEU A 160 -7.72 -6.13 12.99
N ALA A 161 -8.87 -6.63 12.52
CA ALA A 161 -8.94 -7.72 11.56
C ALA A 161 -8.19 -7.42 10.24
N GLU A 162 -8.05 -6.14 9.86
CA GLU A 162 -7.30 -5.77 8.65
C GLU A 162 -5.81 -6.13 8.72
N PHE A 163 -5.26 -6.44 9.89
CA PHE A 163 -3.90 -7.00 9.98
C PHE A 163 -3.77 -8.36 9.26
N ALA A 164 -4.83 -9.17 9.22
CA ALA A 164 -4.85 -10.39 8.40
C ALA A 164 -4.84 -10.04 6.91
N GLY A 165 -5.62 -9.02 6.50
CA GLY A 165 -5.68 -8.59 5.11
C GLY A 165 -4.38 -7.94 4.61
N ILE A 166 -3.74 -7.09 5.40
CA ILE A 166 -2.44 -6.52 5.01
C ILE A 166 -1.35 -7.59 4.95
N LEU A 167 -1.44 -8.64 5.77
CA LEU A 167 -0.55 -9.79 5.68
C LEU A 167 -0.69 -10.52 4.32
N CYS A 168 -1.91 -10.61 3.75
CA CYS A 168 -2.09 -11.10 2.38
C CYS A 168 -1.31 -10.27 1.37
N ILE A 169 -1.42 -8.93 1.45
CA ILE A 169 -0.68 -8.01 0.57
C ILE A 169 0.83 -8.18 0.76
N ASP A 170 1.30 -8.38 1.98
CA ASP A 170 2.73 -8.46 2.27
C ASP A 170 3.37 -9.72 1.75
N LYS A 171 2.67 -10.85 1.91
CA LYS A 171 3.09 -12.12 1.34
C LYS A 171 3.04 -12.05 -0.18
N TRP A 172 1.97 -11.47 -0.74
CA TRP A 172 1.83 -11.33 -2.17
C TRP A 172 2.90 -10.42 -2.79
N ALA A 173 3.07 -9.20 -2.27
CA ALA A 173 4.03 -8.22 -2.75
C ALA A 173 5.46 -8.50 -2.28
N GLY A 174 5.70 -9.50 -1.43
CA GLY A 174 7.03 -9.84 -0.95
C GLY A 174 7.68 -8.72 -0.14
N ASN A 175 6.94 -8.08 0.78
CA ASN A 175 7.51 -7.04 1.64
C ASN A 175 8.64 -7.62 2.49
N CYS A 176 9.86 -7.12 2.33
CA CYS A 176 11.03 -7.63 3.03
C CYS A 176 11.36 -6.94 4.35
N ASN A 177 10.60 -5.90 4.74
CA ASN A 177 10.71 -5.24 6.04
C ASN A 177 9.56 -5.68 6.98
N GLY A 178 9.63 -5.24 8.24
CA GLY A 178 8.50 -5.36 9.17
C GLY A 178 7.32 -4.51 8.72
N ARG A 179 6.09 -5.04 8.86
CA ARG A 179 4.86 -4.29 8.61
C ARG A 179 4.80 -3.06 9.53
N GLN A 180 4.65 -1.88 8.94
CA GLN A 180 4.42 -0.65 9.69
C GLN A 180 2.96 -0.21 9.61
N ALA A 181 2.54 0.47 10.66
CA ALA A 181 1.21 1.01 10.77
C ALA A 181 1.22 2.21 11.71
N VAL A 182 0.29 3.13 11.49
CA VAL A 182 -0.02 4.21 12.42
C VAL A 182 -1.44 4.05 12.93
N PHE A 183 -1.65 4.49 14.15
CA PHE A 183 -2.93 4.41 14.84
C PHE A 183 -3.45 5.82 15.04
N GLU A 184 -4.60 6.11 14.44
CA GLU A 184 -5.27 7.38 14.61
C GLU A 184 -6.50 7.25 15.51
N ARG A 185 -6.71 8.28 16.32
CA ARG A 185 -7.93 8.45 17.11
C ARG A 185 -8.36 9.90 17.01
N ARG A 186 -9.53 10.12 16.44
CA ARG A 186 -10.12 11.47 16.35
C ARG A 186 -10.60 11.89 17.73
N SER A 187 -10.67 13.20 17.99
CA SER A 187 -11.00 13.76 19.32
C SER A 187 -12.31 13.21 19.95
N ARG A 188 -13.31 12.85 19.13
CA ARG A 188 -14.59 12.29 19.60
C ARG A 188 -14.65 10.76 19.62
N GLU A 189 -13.56 10.09 19.27
CA GLU A 189 -13.50 8.64 19.16
C GLU A 189 -12.79 8.01 20.36
N ARG A 190 -13.36 6.93 20.89
CA ARG A 190 -12.76 6.20 22.01
C ARG A 190 -11.65 5.25 21.57
N LYS A 191 -11.83 4.60 20.42
CA LYS A 191 -10.96 3.54 19.90
C LYS A 191 -10.09 4.05 18.77
N TYR A 192 -8.88 3.53 18.68
CA TYR A 192 -7.99 3.77 17.55
C TYR A 192 -8.47 3.05 16.29
N ARG A 193 -8.12 3.60 15.14
CA ARG A 193 -8.16 2.96 13.83
C ARG A 193 -6.73 2.80 13.34
N VAL A 194 -6.38 1.64 12.79
CA VAL A 194 -5.08 1.42 12.17
C VAL A 194 -5.12 1.84 10.70
N THR A 195 -4.04 2.46 10.24
CA THR A 195 -3.75 2.74 8.83
C THR A 195 -2.37 2.17 8.49
N PHE A 196 -2.29 1.35 7.44
CA PHE A 196 -1.01 0.71 7.06
C PHE A 196 -0.20 1.62 6.15
N ILE A 197 1.09 1.74 6.46
CA ILE A 197 2.02 2.65 5.79
C ILE A 197 3.36 1.96 5.51
N ASP A 198 4.23 2.66 4.80
CA ASP A 198 5.62 2.25 4.49
C ASP A 198 5.69 0.93 3.72
N GLN A 199 5.22 0.96 2.46
CA GLN A 199 5.26 -0.17 1.54
C GLN A 199 6.55 -0.24 0.71
N GLY A 200 7.53 0.63 0.99
CA GLY A 200 8.74 0.81 0.17
C GLY A 200 9.60 -0.44 -0.01
N PHE A 201 9.51 -1.39 0.92
CA PHE A 201 10.24 -2.66 0.88
C PHE A 201 9.44 -3.82 0.26
N CYS A 202 8.25 -3.55 -0.29
CA CYS A 202 7.61 -4.46 -1.23
C CYS A 202 8.53 -4.74 -2.43
N PHE A 203 8.35 -5.91 -3.04
CA PHE A 203 9.13 -6.41 -4.17
C PHE A 203 10.64 -6.49 -3.85
N ASN A 204 11.00 -6.71 -2.58
CA ASN A 204 12.39 -6.67 -2.11
C ASN A 204 13.12 -5.36 -2.47
N ALA A 205 12.43 -4.23 -2.23
CA ALA A 205 12.97 -2.88 -2.37
C ALA A 205 13.49 -2.57 -3.79
N GLY A 206 14.79 -2.30 -3.93
CA GLY A 206 15.41 -1.98 -5.22
C GLY A 206 15.61 -3.19 -6.14
N GLU A 207 15.64 -4.39 -5.58
CA GLU A 207 16.03 -5.60 -6.31
C GLU A 207 14.91 -6.15 -7.19
N TRP A 208 13.64 -5.95 -6.81
CA TRP A 208 12.49 -6.53 -7.53
C TRP A 208 12.62 -8.05 -7.71
N THR A 209 13.02 -8.69 -6.61
CA THR A 209 13.13 -10.14 -6.45
C THR A 209 12.24 -10.59 -5.30
N PHE A 210 11.73 -11.82 -5.29
CA PHE A 210 10.82 -12.29 -4.23
C PHE A 210 11.47 -13.42 -3.42
N PRO A 211 12.46 -13.11 -2.55
CA PRO A 211 13.24 -14.11 -1.83
C PRO A 211 12.48 -14.82 -0.68
N ASP A 212 11.15 -14.66 -0.62
CA ASP A 212 10.17 -15.29 0.27
C ASP A 212 10.68 -15.79 1.62
N SER A 213 10.25 -15.14 2.70
CA SER A 213 10.56 -15.57 4.06
C SER A 213 9.30 -15.58 4.94
N PRO A 214 9.13 -16.59 5.81
CA PRO A 214 8.02 -16.64 6.75
C PRO A 214 7.90 -15.38 7.61
N LEU A 215 9.03 -14.79 8.01
CA LEU A 215 9.10 -13.69 8.98
C LEU A 215 9.24 -12.30 8.36
N ARG A 216 9.21 -12.19 7.04
CA ARG A 216 9.21 -10.89 6.33
C ARG A 216 7.78 -10.43 6.08
N GLY A 217 7.54 -9.10 6.13
CA GLY A 217 6.23 -8.53 5.85
C GLY A 217 5.19 -8.88 6.91
N VAL A 218 5.60 -8.92 8.18
CA VAL A 218 4.73 -9.27 9.31
C VAL A 218 4.79 -8.16 10.35
N TYR A 219 3.70 -7.90 11.05
CA TYR A 219 3.70 -6.93 12.14
C TYR A 219 4.52 -7.47 13.30
N GLN A 220 5.25 -6.63 14.04
CA GLN A 220 6.20 -7.11 15.05
C GLN A 220 5.55 -7.92 16.18
N ARG A 221 4.30 -7.61 16.54
CA ARG A 221 3.57 -8.26 17.65
C ARG A 221 2.56 -9.26 17.15
N ASN A 222 2.58 -10.48 17.68
CA ASN A 222 1.59 -11.50 17.35
C ASN A 222 0.18 -11.15 17.79
N ARG A 223 0.02 -10.25 18.77
CA ARG A 223 -1.28 -9.90 19.32
C ARG A 223 -2.31 -9.53 18.26
N VAL A 224 -1.89 -8.84 17.19
CA VAL A 224 -2.76 -8.44 16.08
C VAL A 224 -3.33 -9.63 15.28
N TYR A 225 -2.73 -10.81 15.42
CA TYR A 225 -3.11 -12.05 14.75
C TYR A 225 -3.81 -13.04 15.69
N ALA A 226 -3.93 -12.74 16.99
CA ALA A 226 -4.42 -13.68 17.99
C ALA A 226 -5.86 -14.17 17.72
N GLY A 227 -6.67 -13.35 17.05
CA GLY A 227 -8.04 -13.67 16.67
C GLY A 227 -8.19 -14.45 15.35
N VAL A 228 -7.09 -14.80 14.68
CA VAL A 228 -7.12 -15.60 13.45
C VAL A 228 -7.41 -17.06 13.80
N THR A 229 -8.52 -17.58 13.29
CA THR A 229 -9.02 -18.94 13.58
C THR A 229 -8.96 -19.89 12.39
N GLY A 230 -8.78 -19.36 11.18
CA GLY A 230 -8.77 -20.12 9.94
C GLY A 230 -8.71 -19.20 8.72
N TRP A 231 -8.97 -19.74 7.54
CA TRP A 231 -8.95 -18.97 6.29
C TRP A 231 -10.02 -17.89 6.23
N GLU A 232 -11.17 -18.11 6.88
CA GLU A 232 -12.27 -17.15 6.96
C GLU A 232 -11.84 -15.83 7.63
N SER A 233 -10.84 -15.86 8.53
CA SER A 233 -10.30 -14.66 9.17
C SER A 233 -9.54 -13.74 8.20
N PHE A 234 -9.18 -14.22 7.00
CA PHE A 234 -8.51 -13.43 5.96
C PHE A 234 -9.48 -12.87 4.91
N GLU A 235 -10.76 -13.22 4.98
CA GLU A 235 -11.76 -12.75 4.04
C GLU A 235 -12.31 -11.37 4.43
N PRO A 236 -12.63 -10.50 3.45
CA PRO A 236 -12.65 -10.75 2.00
C PRO A 236 -11.32 -10.50 1.28
N TRP A 237 -10.24 -10.16 2.01
CA TRP A 237 -8.99 -9.68 1.40
C TRP A 237 -8.27 -10.77 0.62
N LEU A 238 -8.23 -11.99 1.14
CA LEU A 238 -7.57 -13.11 0.48
C LEU A 238 -8.21 -13.41 -0.89
N SER A 239 -9.54 -13.55 -0.93
CA SER A 239 -10.25 -13.75 -2.21
C SER A 239 -10.00 -12.62 -3.19
N ARG A 240 -10.02 -11.35 -2.73
CA ARG A 240 -9.73 -10.18 -3.59
C ARG A 240 -8.30 -10.18 -4.13
N VAL A 241 -7.32 -10.69 -3.39
CA VAL A 241 -5.94 -10.85 -3.87
C VAL A 241 -5.88 -11.95 -4.92
N GLU A 242 -6.42 -13.14 -4.63
CA GLU A 242 -6.39 -14.30 -5.53
C GLU A 242 -7.09 -13.99 -6.86
N GLU A 243 -8.19 -13.22 -6.82
CA GLU A 243 -9.00 -12.85 -7.98
C GLU A 243 -8.56 -11.54 -8.65
N MET A 244 -7.51 -10.86 -8.16
CA MET A 244 -7.10 -9.54 -8.65
C MET A 244 -6.94 -9.49 -10.18
N ARG A 245 -7.75 -8.66 -10.84
CA ARG A 245 -7.75 -8.56 -12.30
C ARG A 245 -6.46 -7.94 -12.83
N ALA A 246 -6.03 -8.41 -14.00
CA ALA A 246 -4.91 -7.81 -14.73
C ALA A 246 -5.14 -6.32 -14.99
N ASP A 247 -6.31 -5.92 -15.46
CA ASP A 247 -6.64 -4.51 -15.73
C ASP A 247 -6.43 -3.61 -14.50
N THR A 248 -6.73 -4.10 -13.30
CA THR A 248 -6.50 -3.35 -12.06
C THR A 248 -5.01 -3.15 -11.80
N LEU A 249 -4.20 -4.21 -11.95
CA LEU A 249 -2.74 -4.12 -11.78
C LEU A 249 -2.12 -3.18 -12.83
N TRP A 250 -2.52 -3.31 -14.09
CA TRP A 250 -2.03 -2.47 -15.18
C TRP A 250 -2.42 -1.00 -14.99
N GLY A 251 -3.68 -0.72 -14.61
CA GLY A 251 -4.10 0.64 -14.28
C GLY A 251 -3.37 1.24 -13.07
N ILE A 252 -2.91 0.42 -12.13
CA ILE A 252 -2.03 0.87 -11.04
C ILE A 252 -0.62 1.17 -11.55
N ALA A 253 -0.08 0.37 -12.49
CA ALA A 253 1.24 0.61 -13.06
C ALA A 253 1.29 1.85 -13.95
N GLU A 254 0.21 2.15 -14.69
CA GLU A 254 0.12 3.29 -15.61
C GLU A 254 0.31 4.66 -14.94
N VAL A 255 0.02 4.78 -13.64
CA VAL A 255 0.20 6.03 -12.91
C VAL A 255 1.60 6.21 -12.33
N VAL A 256 2.46 5.19 -12.41
CA VAL A 256 3.81 5.24 -11.85
C VAL A 256 4.71 6.06 -12.80
N PRO A 257 5.32 7.16 -12.33
CA PRO A 257 6.24 7.94 -13.17
C PRO A 257 7.41 7.07 -13.70
N PRO A 258 7.71 7.11 -15.00
CA PRO A 258 8.78 6.32 -15.61
C PRO A 258 10.15 6.51 -14.97
N GLU A 259 10.45 7.72 -14.49
CA GLU A 259 11.69 8.03 -13.80
C GLU A 259 11.89 7.22 -12.52
N TRP A 260 10.83 6.68 -11.89
CA TRP A 260 10.97 5.89 -10.66
C TRP A 260 11.46 4.45 -10.91
N TYR A 261 11.41 3.98 -12.16
CA TYR A 261 11.87 2.65 -12.55
C TYR A 261 12.89 2.67 -13.71
N GLY A 262 13.48 3.85 -14.00
CA GLY A 262 14.54 4.02 -14.99
C GLY A 262 14.06 4.17 -16.43
N GLY A 263 12.76 4.44 -16.64
CA GLY A 263 12.18 4.67 -17.96
C GLY A 263 11.92 3.41 -18.80
N ASP A 264 12.35 2.23 -18.33
CA ASP A 264 12.17 0.97 -19.04
C ASP A 264 10.81 0.32 -18.72
N THR A 265 9.88 0.38 -19.66
CA THR A 265 8.53 -0.19 -19.49
C THR A 265 8.55 -1.70 -19.32
N VAL A 266 9.55 -2.40 -19.87
CA VAL A 266 9.68 -3.85 -19.74
C VAL A 266 9.89 -4.25 -18.28
N VAL A 267 10.57 -3.40 -17.50
CA VAL A 267 10.88 -3.64 -16.10
C VAL A 267 9.62 -3.61 -15.23
N ILE A 268 8.73 -2.62 -15.42
CA ILE A 268 7.46 -2.57 -14.70
C ILE A 268 6.45 -3.59 -15.22
N GLU A 269 6.45 -3.89 -16.53
CA GLU A 269 5.61 -4.95 -17.11
C GLU A 269 5.93 -6.31 -16.49
N ARG A 270 7.22 -6.65 -16.38
CA ARG A 270 7.64 -7.90 -15.73
C ARG A 270 7.20 -7.98 -14.28
N LEU A 271 7.25 -6.87 -13.54
CA LEU A 271 6.78 -6.82 -12.15
C LEU A 271 5.28 -7.13 -12.07
N MET A 272 4.46 -6.54 -12.94
CA MET A 272 3.01 -6.79 -12.94
C MET A 272 2.66 -8.21 -13.35
N GLU A 273 3.34 -8.77 -14.36
CA GLU A 273 3.18 -10.18 -14.76
C GLU A 273 3.56 -11.13 -13.62
N GLN A 274 4.66 -10.86 -12.91
CA GLN A 274 5.06 -11.62 -11.73
C GLN A 274 4.01 -11.54 -10.62
N MET A 275 3.46 -10.36 -10.34
CA MET A 275 2.39 -10.18 -9.35
C MET A 275 1.14 -10.99 -9.72
N LEU A 276 0.75 -11.00 -11.00
CA LEU A 276 -0.39 -11.80 -11.48
C LEU A 276 -0.19 -13.30 -11.29
N MET A 277 1.00 -13.82 -11.54
CA MET A 277 1.32 -15.23 -11.31
C MET A 277 1.38 -15.55 -9.82
N ARG A 278 1.95 -14.64 -9.03
CA ARG A 278 2.26 -14.85 -7.62
C ARG A 278 1.03 -14.82 -6.70
N ARG A 279 -0.10 -14.23 -7.12
CA ARG A 279 -1.30 -14.15 -6.28
C ARG A 279 -1.85 -15.52 -5.85
N SER A 280 -1.63 -16.57 -6.64
CA SER A 280 -2.02 -17.95 -6.29
C SER A 280 -1.18 -18.57 -5.17
N ARG A 281 -0.02 -17.98 -4.84
CA ARG A 281 0.88 -18.48 -3.79
C ARG A 281 0.58 -17.90 -2.41
N VAL A 282 -0.38 -16.98 -2.28
CA VAL A 282 -0.57 -16.23 -1.02
C VAL A 282 -0.94 -17.15 0.14
N ARG A 283 -1.78 -18.16 -0.09
CA ARG A 283 -2.10 -19.18 0.94
C ARG A 283 -0.87 -19.96 1.39
N GLU A 284 -0.04 -20.41 0.45
CA GLU A 284 1.22 -21.10 0.74
C GLU A 284 2.12 -20.23 1.65
N LEU A 285 2.30 -18.97 1.28
CA LEU A 285 3.18 -18.02 1.99
C LEU A 285 2.65 -17.62 3.37
N ILE A 286 1.33 -17.54 3.54
CA ILE A 286 0.69 -17.37 4.85
C ILE A 286 0.86 -18.65 5.68
N GLY A 287 0.72 -19.83 5.07
CA GLY A 287 0.98 -21.12 5.71
C GLY A 287 2.39 -21.21 6.28
N TRP A 288 3.41 -20.77 5.53
CA TRP A 288 4.78 -20.71 6.05
C TRP A 288 4.92 -19.82 7.29
N PHE A 289 4.19 -18.70 7.36
CA PHE A 289 4.18 -17.85 8.56
C PHE A 289 3.45 -18.51 9.73
N ARG A 290 2.29 -19.12 9.48
CA ARG A 290 1.54 -19.92 10.46
C ARG A 290 2.43 -20.99 11.10
N ASP A 291 3.19 -21.71 10.28
CA ASP A 291 4.00 -22.85 10.71
C ASP A 291 5.40 -22.43 11.20
N SER A 292 5.68 -21.12 11.27
CA SER A 292 6.94 -20.61 11.80
C SER A 292 7.00 -20.69 13.32
N ASN A 293 8.21 -20.63 13.85
CA ASN A 293 8.54 -20.62 15.28
C ASN A 293 7.89 -19.45 16.05
N ARG A 294 7.29 -18.50 15.32
CA ARG A 294 6.58 -17.37 15.88
C ARG A 294 5.19 -17.76 16.39
N GLU A 295 4.62 -18.88 15.93
CA GLU A 295 3.27 -19.35 16.30
C GLU A 295 2.20 -18.23 16.29
N PRO A 296 2.02 -17.52 15.15
CA PRO A 296 1.25 -16.28 15.13
C PRO A 296 -0.26 -16.46 15.29
N PHE A 297 -0.81 -17.65 15.01
CA PHE A 297 -2.26 -17.92 15.00
C PHE A 297 -2.62 -18.94 16.09
N PRO A 298 -2.63 -18.55 17.37
CA PRO A 298 -2.84 -19.47 18.50
C PRO A 298 -4.23 -20.11 18.52
N MET A 299 -5.19 -19.59 17.75
CA MET A 299 -6.58 -20.07 17.68
C MET A 299 -6.91 -20.81 16.38
N TRP A 300 -5.92 -21.04 15.51
CA TRP A 300 -6.11 -21.76 14.25
C TRP A 300 -6.71 -23.15 14.48
N GLU A 301 -7.89 -23.42 13.88
CA GLU A 301 -8.62 -24.70 13.97
C GLU A 301 -8.94 -25.20 15.39
N LYS A 302 -8.78 -24.36 16.42
CA LYS A 302 -9.24 -24.70 17.77
C LYS A 302 -10.77 -24.62 17.81
N LYS A 303 -11.42 -25.79 17.93
CA LYS A 303 -12.84 -25.85 18.27
C LYS A 303 -13.04 -25.26 19.67
N VAL A 304 -13.65 -24.08 19.76
CA VAL A 304 -14.10 -23.52 21.04
C VAL A 304 -15.25 -24.42 21.51
N SER A 305 -14.94 -25.39 22.37
CA SER A 305 -15.97 -26.13 23.09
C SER A 305 -16.45 -25.25 24.24
N ALA A 306 -17.60 -24.60 24.05
CA ALA A 306 -18.33 -24.06 25.19
C ALA A 306 -18.87 -25.26 25.98
N VAL A 307 -18.19 -25.62 27.07
CA VAL A 307 -18.78 -26.52 28.06
C VAL A 307 -19.90 -25.74 28.73
N VAL A 308 -21.14 -25.94 28.26
CA VAL A 308 -22.33 -25.45 28.96
C VAL A 308 -22.36 -26.16 30.31
N PRO A 309 -22.26 -25.46 31.45
CA PRO A 309 -22.41 -26.09 32.74
C PRO A 309 -23.78 -26.79 32.81
N ARG A 310 -23.82 -28.03 33.30
CA ARG A 310 -25.05 -28.84 33.42
C ARG A 310 -26.22 -28.12 34.11
N GLN A 311 -25.94 -27.05 34.86
CA GLN A 311 -26.93 -26.21 35.56
C GLN A 311 -27.87 -25.43 34.62
N PHE A 312 -27.57 -25.35 33.31
CA PHE A 312 -28.43 -24.70 32.31
C PHE A 312 -28.99 -25.68 31.26
N ALA A 313 -28.80 -26.99 31.44
CA ALA A 313 -29.15 -27.99 30.42
C ALA A 313 -30.61 -28.46 30.45
N GLU A 314 -31.41 -28.09 31.45
CA GLU A 314 -32.81 -28.49 31.52
C GLU A 314 -33.69 -27.35 32.02
N LEU A 315 -34.59 -26.88 31.15
CA LEU A 315 -36.01 -26.56 31.41
C LEU A 315 -36.60 -25.88 30.16
N SER A 316 -37.17 -26.68 29.26
CA SER A 316 -38.42 -26.24 28.60
C SER A 316 -39.36 -27.43 28.49
N VAL A 317 -40.19 -27.51 29.53
CA VAL A 317 -41.41 -28.29 29.61
C VAL A 317 -42.29 -27.96 28.41
N ALA A 318 -42.90 -28.99 27.83
CA ALA A 318 -43.94 -28.89 26.82
C ALA A 318 -45.10 -28.01 27.31
N GLY A 319 -45.11 -26.74 26.92
CA GLY A 319 -46.25 -25.83 27.05
C GLY A 319 -47.11 -25.93 25.80
N LYS A 320 -48.25 -26.62 25.91
CA LYS A 320 -49.34 -26.54 24.93
C LYS A 320 -49.79 -25.07 24.83
N PHE A 321 -49.65 -24.48 23.64
CA PHE A 321 -50.44 -23.31 23.27
C PHE A 321 -51.89 -23.77 23.03
N VAL A 322 -52.82 -23.25 23.82
CA VAL A 322 -54.26 -23.25 23.53
C VAL A 322 -54.66 -21.78 23.37
N MET A 323 -55.24 -21.50 22.19
CA MET A 323 -55.78 -20.25 21.62
C MET A 323 -55.49 -18.93 22.31
#